data_AF-A0A2V9DBM5-F1
#
_entry.id   AF-A0A2V9DBM5-F1
#
_cell.length_a   1.000
_cell.length_b   1.000
_cell.length_c   1.000
_cell.angle_alpha   90.00
_cell.angle_beta   90.00
_cell.angle_gamma   90.00
#
_symmetry.space_group_name_H-M   'P 1'
#
loop_
_entity.id
_entity.type
_entity.pdbx_description
1 polymer ?
#
loop_
_entity_poly.entity_id
_entity_poly.type
_entity_poly.pdbx_seq_one_letter_code
_entity_poly.pdbx_strand_id
1 'polypeptide(L)'
;GGHVGFVIPWVTHAGGQTTTIADRFQIGFPIGVTFKGQGRLALDLEMVPSIAGSPQTVSLTVDPGVVWGLSHGFAIGMRMAFDVNSSQFGFIPLVNKSWDFKEPKGIFKRYFVEVDLPFKFNRPAGGPGTNPFTFATHFGLGF
;
A
#
# COMPACT_ATOMS: atom_id res chain seq x y z
N GLY A 1 -7.21 -12.63 9.58
CA GLY A 1 -6.63 -11.49 10.30
C GLY A 1 -6.75 -10.29 9.41
N GLY A 2 -6.15 -9.18 9.78
CA GLY A 2 -6.13 -8.02 8.91
C GLY A 2 -5.40 -6.86 9.53
N HIS A 3 -5.49 -5.72 8.87
CA HIS A 3 -4.94 -4.47 9.37
C HIS A 3 -5.73 -3.27 8.90
N VAL A 4 -5.51 -2.17 9.62
CA VAL A 4 -5.90 -0.83 9.20
C VAL A 4 -4.72 0.10 9.40
N GLY A 5 -4.62 1.15 8.61
CA GLY A 5 -3.49 2.05 8.70
C GLY A 5 -3.62 3.31 7.87
N PHE A 6 -2.47 3.95 7.66
CA PHE A 6 -2.32 5.00 6.67
C PHE A 6 -1.00 4.81 5.91
N VAL A 7 -1.01 5.19 4.64
CA VAL A 7 0.15 5.15 3.76
C VAL A 7 0.49 6.54 3.28
N ILE A 8 1.78 6.87 3.33
CA ILE A 8 2.33 8.13 2.86
C ILE A 8 3.20 7.87 1.63
N PRO A 9 2.79 8.32 0.44
CA PRO A 9 3.64 8.36 -0.74
C PRO A 9 4.62 9.53 -0.62
N TRP A 10 5.89 9.22 -0.36
CA TRP A 10 6.91 10.25 -0.13
C TRP A 10 7.38 10.88 -1.42
N VAL A 11 7.66 10.04 -2.42
CA VAL A 11 8.22 10.43 -3.70
C VAL A 11 7.60 9.58 -4.79
N THR A 12 7.15 10.21 -5.87
CA THR A 12 6.68 9.55 -7.09
C THR A 12 7.42 10.11 -8.29
N HIS A 13 7.93 9.24 -9.14
CA HIS A 13 8.48 9.60 -10.44
C HIS A 13 7.55 9.11 -11.54
N ALA A 14 7.08 10.00 -12.42
CA ALA A 14 6.21 9.67 -13.54
C ALA A 14 6.41 10.64 -14.70
N GLY A 15 6.51 10.13 -15.92
CA GLY A 15 6.55 10.97 -17.13
C GLY A 15 7.72 11.97 -17.17
N GLY A 16 8.86 11.62 -16.55
CA GLY A 16 10.04 12.50 -16.47
C GLY A 16 9.99 13.55 -15.35
N GLN A 17 8.93 13.56 -14.53
CA GLN A 17 8.81 14.44 -13.37
C GLN A 17 8.89 13.65 -12.07
N THR A 18 9.55 14.24 -11.07
CA THR A 18 9.57 13.71 -9.71
C THR A 18 8.78 14.67 -8.82
N THR A 19 7.79 14.14 -8.11
CA THR A 19 6.94 14.89 -7.17
C THR A 19 7.09 14.29 -5.78
N THR A 20 7.21 15.15 -4.77
CA THR A 20 7.25 14.77 -3.36
C THR A 20 5.93 15.10 -2.67
N ILE A 21 5.76 14.61 -1.43
CA ILE A 21 4.61 15.00 -0.59
C ILE A 21 4.50 16.52 -0.36
N ALA A 22 5.61 17.25 -0.41
CA ALA A 22 5.62 18.70 -0.27
C ALA A 22 5.08 19.42 -1.52
N ASP A 23 5.27 18.83 -2.71
CA ASP A 23 4.76 19.38 -3.97
C ASP A 23 3.27 19.06 -4.16
N ARG A 24 2.87 17.86 -3.76
CA ARG A 24 1.50 17.37 -3.88
C ARG A 24 1.17 16.47 -2.70
N PHE A 25 0.42 17.00 -1.75
CA PHE A 25 -0.06 16.22 -0.61
C PHE A 25 -0.88 15.01 -1.09
N GLN A 26 -0.55 13.84 -0.54
CA GLN A 26 -1.26 12.59 -0.75
C GLN A 26 -1.16 11.71 0.50
N ILE A 27 -2.26 11.03 0.84
CA ILE A 27 -2.33 10.04 1.91
C ILE A 27 -3.37 8.98 1.55
N GLY A 28 -3.09 7.72 1.87
CA GLY A 28 -4.03 6.60 1.75
C GLY A 28 -4.38 6.01 3.12
N PHE A 29 -5.51 5.31 3.21
CA PHE A 29 -5.99 4.68 4.44
C PHE A 29 -6.27 3.19 4.22
N PRO A 30 -5.22 2.34 4.19
CA PRO A 30 -5.38 0.93 3.90
C PRO A 30 -6.28 0.21 4.91
N ILE A 31 -7.12 -0.68 4.38
CA ILE A 31 -7.89 -1.68 5.14
C ILE A 31 -7.64 -3.03 4.48
N GLY A 32 -6.95 -3.90 5.20
CA GLY A 32 -6.51 -5.21 4.72
C GLY A 32 -7.25 -6.37 5.38
N VAL A 33 -7.62 -7.36 4.58
CA VAL A 33 -8.10 -8.67 5.03
C VAL A 33 -7.09 -9.72 4.61
N THR A 34 -6.53 -10.41 5.60
CA THR A 34 -5.46 -11.40 5.40
C THR A 34 -5.95 -12.81 5.73
N PHE A 35 -5.82 -13.71 4.76
CA PHE A 35 -6.11 -15.14 4.87
C PHE A 35 -4.79 -15.91 5.04
N LYS A 36 -4.59 -16.49 6.22
CA LYS A 36 -3.37 -17.28 6.49
C LYS A 36 -3.45 -18.61 5.75
N GLY A 37 -2.49 -18.85 4.86
CA GLY A 37 -2.31 -20.13 4.19
C GLY A 37 -1.46 -21.09 5.02
N GLN A 38 -1.00 -22.17 4.37
CA GLN A 38 -0.09 -23.12 4.99
C GLN A 38 1.32 -22.51 5.15
N GLY A 39 1.93 -22.75 6.32
CA GLY A 39 3.29 -22.30 6.60
C GLY A 39 3.36 -20.78 6.79
N ARG A 40 4.16 -20.11 5.96
CA ARG A 40 4.49 -18.68 6.10
C ARG A 40 3.76 -17.80 5.08
N LEU A 41 3.02 -18.39 4.15
CA LEU A 41 2.30 -17.68 3.11
C LEU A 41 0.93 -17.20 3.60
N ALA A 42 0.57 -15.98 3.28
CA ALA A 42 -0.76 -15.42 3.45
C ALA A 42 -1.24 -14.76 2.15
N LEU A 43 -2.53 -14.89 1.86
CA LEU A 43 -3.21 -14.07 0.86
C LEU A 43 -3.67 -12.79 1.56
N ASP A 44 -3.47 -11.67 0.89
CA ASP A 44 -3.81 -10.35 1.41
C ASP A 44 -4.69 -9.62 0.40
N LEU A 45 -5.81 -9.08 0.84
CA LEU A 45 -6.65 -8.21 0.03
C LEU A 45 -6.74 -6.87 0.75
N GLU A 46 -6.18 -5.84 0.13
CA GLU A 46 -6.18 -4.49 0.67
C GLU A 46 -7.04 -3.56 -0.21
N MET A 47 -7.66 -2.58 0.46
CA MET A 47 -8.41 -1.49 -0.15
C MET A 47 -7.87 -0.18 0.43
N VAL A 48 -7.49 0.75 -0.43
CA VAL A 48 -6.81 1.99 -0.04
C VAL A 48 -7.55 3.21 -0.58
N PRO A 49 -8.56 3.71 0.15
CA PRO A 49 -9.08 5.06 -0.08
C PRO A 49 -7.96 6.08 0.09
N SER A 50 -7.77 6.96 -0.88
CA SER A 50 -6.69 7.94 -0.89
C SER A 50 -7.19 9.34 -1.18
N ILE A 51 -6.62 10.33 -0.47
CA ILE A 51 -6.86 11.76 -0.66
C ILE A 51 -5.62 12.35 -1.31
N ALA A 52 -5.76 13.06 -2.43
CA ALA A 52 -4.63 13.68 -3.13
C ALA A 52 -4.99 14.99 -3.83
N GLY A 53 -3.99 15.88 -3.95
CA GLY A 53 -4.05 17.08 -4.79
C GLY A 53 -4.69 18.32 -4.14
N SER A 54 -4.79 19.39 -4.93
CA SER A 54 -5.46 20.64 -4.60
C SER A 54 -6.21 21.15 -5.85
N PRO A 55 -7.56 21.17 -5.89
CA PRO A 55 -8.46 20.71 -4.83
C PRO A 55 -8.32 19.21 -4.54
N GLN A 56 -8.71 18.80 -3.33
CA GLN A 56 -8.59 17.41 -2.87
C GLN A 56 -9.53 16.49 -3.64
N THR A 57 -8.99 15.37 -4.11
CA THR A 57 -9.74 14.31 -4.79
C THR A 57 -9.63 13.01 -3.99
N VAL A 58 -10.70 12.22 -3.97
CA VAL A 58 -10.74 10.90 -3.34
C VAL A 58 -10.68 9.83 -4.41
N SER A 59 -9.81 8.85 -4.23
CA SER A 59 -9.65 7.68 -5.11
C SER A 59 -9.62 6.40 -4.29
N LEU A 60 -9.71 5.25 -4.96
CA LEU A 60 -9.62 3.94 -4.34
C LEU A 60 -8.67 3.06 -5.14
N THR A 61 -7.68 2.47 -4.45
CA THR A 61 -6.87 1.38 -4.99
C THR A 61 -7.32 0.07 -4.34
N VAL A 62 -7.38 -1.01 -5.12
CA VAL A 62 -7.56 -2.38 -4.63
C VAL A 62 -6.32 -3.18 -5.00
N ASP A 63 -5.69 -3.80 -4.01
CA ASP A 63 -4.37 -4.40 -4.13
C ASP A 63 -4.32 -5.81 -3.54
N PRO A 64 -4.88 -6.81 -4.24
CA PRO A 64 -4.75 -8.21 -3.83
C PRO A 64 -3.31 -8.68 -3.99
N GLY A 65 -2.83 -9.51 -3.07
CA GLY A 65 -1.45 -9.96 -3.07
C GLY A 65 -1.17 -11.15 -2.17
N VAL A 66 0.12 -11.40 -2.04
CA VAL A 66 0.69 -12.42 -1.18
C VAL A 66 1.71 -11.80 -0.25
N VAL A 67 1.71 -12.25 1.00
CA VAL A 67 2.70 -11.89 2.01
C VAL A 67 3.33 -13.16 2.55
N TRP A 68 4.66 -13.16 2.63
CA TRP A 68 5.45 -14.25 3.18
C TRP A 68 6.12 -13.80 4.47
N GLY A 69 5.69 -14.41 5.59
CA GLY A 69 6.28 -14.17 6.90
C GLY A 69 7.74 -14.64 6.96
N LEU A 70 8.59 -13.83 7.57
CA LEU A 70 9.97 -14.15 7.90
C LEU A 70 10.13 -14.25 9.42
N SER A 71 11.35 -14.46 9.88
CA SER A 71 11.65 -14.45 11.32
C SER A 71 11.59 -13.04 11.91
N HIS A 72 11.45 -12.96 13.24
CA HIS A 72 11.54 -11.71 13.99
C HIS A 72 10.53 -10.63 13.56
N GLY A 73 9.32 -11.01 13.12
CA GLY A 73 8.28 -10.05 12.74
C GLY A 73 8.50 -9.35 11.40
N PHE A 74 9.50 -9.76 10.61
CA PHE A 74 9.63 -9.32 9.22
C PHE A 74 8.68 -10.08 8.30
N ALA A 75 8.24 -9.46 7.23
CA ALA A 75 7.62 -10.12 6.09
C ALA A 75 8.00 -9.42 4.79
N ILE A 76 7.90 -10.14 3.68
CA ILE A 76 8.01 -9.58 2.34
C ILE A 76 6.75 -9.93 1.56
N GLY A 77 6.40 -9.15 0.56
CA GLY A 77 5.20 -9.42 -0.22
C GLY A 77 5.23 -8.79 -1.59
N MET A 78 4.21 -9.16 -2.36
CA MET A 78 3.88 -8.54 -3.63
C MET A 78 2.37 -8.42 -3.68
N ARG A 79 1.87 -7.20 -3.86
CA ARG A 79 0.47 -6.94 -4.21
C ARG A 79 0.36 -6.53 -5.66
N MET A 80 -0.77 -6.80 -6.29
CA MET A 80 -1.21 -6.08 -7.49
C MET A 80 -1.68 -4.70 -7.06
N ALA A 81 -1.91 -3.78 -7.99
CA ALA A 81 -2.57 -2.51 -7.71
C ALA A 81 -3.58 -2.23 -8.82
N PHE A 82 -4.82 -1.92 -8.46
CA PHE A 82 -5.87 -1.52 -9.40
C PHE A 82 -6.51 -0.24 -8.90
N ASP A 83 -6.32 0.86 -9.63
CA ASP A 83 -6.99 2.11 -9.31
C ASP A 83 -8.40 2.09 -9.92
N VAL A 84 -9.40 2.14 -9.05
CA VAL A 84 -10.81 2.05 -9.43
C VAL A 84 -11.20 3.27 -10.28
N ASN A 85 -11.93 3.03 -11.36
CA ASN A 85 -12.33 4.06 -12.34
C ASN A 85 -11.13 4.82 -12.95
N SER A 86 -9.98 4.16 -13.04
CA SER A 86 -8.76 4.70 -13.64
C SER A 86 -8.20 3.74 -14.69
N SER A 87 -7.20 4.21 -15.43
CA SER A 87 -6.39 3.40 -16.35
C SER A 87 -5.05 2.98 -15.73
N GLN A 88 -4.98 3.01 -14.39
CA GLN A 88 -3.78 2.69 -13.63
C GLN A 88 -3.89 1.31 -12.99
N PHE A 89 -2.91 0.46 -13.28
CA PHE A 89 -2.76 -0.84 -12.64
C PHE A 89 -1.27 -1.18 -12.52
N GLY A 90 -0.91 -2.10 -11.65
CA GLY A 90 0.50 -2.44 -11.46
C GLY A 90 0.74 -3.45 -10.35
N PHE A 91 1.89 -3.32 -9.71
CA PHE A 91 2.28 -4.16 -8.59
C PHE A 91 3.01 -3.33 -7.51
N ILE A 92 3.03 -3.85 -6.29
CA ILE A 92 3.56 -3.22 -5.10
C ILE A 92 4.40 -4.30 -4.38
N PRO A 93 5.71 -4.36 -4.62
CA PRO A 93 6.62 -5.09 -3.75
C PRO A 93 6.65 -4.39 -2.41
N LEU A 94 6.65 -5.18 -1.33
CA LEU A 94 6.64 -4.64 0.02
C LEU A 94 7.60 -5.38 0.96
N VAL A 95 8.05 -4.65 1.97
CA VAL A 95 8.76 -5.20 3.13
C VAL A 95 8.11 -4.66 4.40
N ASN A 96 7.65 -5.57 5.24
CA ASN A 96 6.96 -5.28 6.48
C ASN A 96 7.84 -5.61 7.69
N LYS A 97 7.77 -4.78 8.72
CA LYS A 97 8.25 -5.10 10.06
C LYS A 97 7.14 -4.83 11.07
N SER A 98 6.83 -5.85 11.86
CA SER A 98 5.81 -5.81 12.89
C SER A 98 6.35 -6.08 14.29
N TRP A 99 5.62 -5.57 15.28
CA TRP A 99 5.87 -5.78 16.70
C TRP A 99 4.55 -6.03 17.42
N ASP A 100 4.53 -7.04 18.29
CA ASP A 100 3.37 -7.30 19.13
C ASP A 100 3.28 -6.26 20.26
N PHE A 101 2.05 -5.87 20.60
CA PHE A 101 1.82 -5.08 21.79
C PHE A 101 2.12 -5.91 23.04
N LYS A 102 2.80 -5.32 24.02
CA LYS A 102 3.08 -5.99 25.32
C LYS A 102 1.79 -6.36 26.05
N GLU A 103 0.78 -5.50 25.97
CA GLU A 103 -0.53 -5.68 26.60
C GLU A 103 -1.64 -5.37 25.58
N PRO A 104 -2.02 -6.33 24.72
CA PRO A 104 -3.00 -6.08 23.68
C PRO A 104 -4.40 -5.86 24.29
N LYS A 105 -4.92 -4.63 24.21
CA LYS A 105 -6.29 -4.28 24.58
C LYS A 105 -7.15 -4.11 23.31
N GLY A 106 -8.32 -4.77 23.28
CA GLY A 106 -9.22 -4.75 22.13
C GLY A 106 -8.78 -5.67 20.99
N ILE A 107 -9.14 -5.30 19.75
CA ILE A 107 -8.93 -6.14 18.56
C ILE A 107 -7.49 -6.11 18.06
N PHE A 108 -6.77 -5.00 18.23
CA PHE A 108 -5.41 -4.85 17.71
C PHE A 108 -4.38 -5.60 18.57
N LYS A 109 -3.51 -6.36 17.91
CA LYS A 109 -2.49 -7.21 18.54
C LYS A 109 -1.06 -6.79 18.21
N ARG A 110 -0.86 -6.10 17.09
CA ARG A 110 0.45 -5.64 16.63
C ARG A 110 0.38 -4.28 15.96
N TYR A 111 1.51 -3.60 15.89
CA TYR A 111 1.72 -2.46 15.01
C TYR A 111 2.84 -2.79 14.02
N PHE A 112 2.85 -2.11 12.88
CA PHE A 112 3.88 -2.34 11.86
C PHE A 112 4.24 -1.07 11.11
N VAL A 113 5.41 -1.15 10.48
CA VAL A 113 5.85 -0.26 9.42
C VAL A 113 6.14 -1.12 8.20
N GLU A 114 5.65 -0.68 7.05
CA GLU A 114 5.80 -1.32 5.78
C GLU A 114 6.35 -0.32 4.77
N VAL A 115 7.36 -0.75 4.01
CA VAL A 115 7.87 -0.02 2.87
C VAL A 115 7.23 -0.60 1.63
N ASP A 116 6.59 0.27 0.85
CA ASP A 116 5.91 -0.07 -0.39
C ASP A 116 6.61 0.59 -1.56
N LEU A 117 6.77 -0.17 -2.64
CA LEU A 117 7.37 0.32 -3.89
C LEU A 117 6.38 0.23 -5.07
N PRO A 118 5.24 0.95 -5.07
CA PRO A 118 4.29 0.87 -6.17
C PRO A 118 4.93 1.17 -7.52
N PHE A 119 4.78 0.25 -8.46
CA PHE A 119 5.10 0.45 -9.86
C PHE A 119 3.83 0.23 -10.67
N LYS A 120 3.32 1.30 -11.27
CA LYS A 120 2.05 1.29 -12.02
C LYS A 120 2.28 1.60 -13.50
N PHE A 121 1.39 1.06 -14.32
CA PHE A 121 1.19 1.41 -15.72
C PHE A 121 -0.04 2.31 -15.79
N ASN A 122 0.13 3.54 -16.27
CA ASN A 122 -0.96 4.48 -16.52
C ASN A 122 -1.20 4.59 -18.01
N ARG A 123 -2.42 4.27 -18.48
CA ARG A 123 -2.76 4.16 -19.91
C ARG A 123 -4.07 4.89 -20.24
N PRO A 124 -4.14 6.23 -20.07
CA PRO A 124 -5.36 6.98 -20.32
C PRO A 124 -5.70 7.01 -21.82
N ALA A 125 -7.00 6.95 -22.14
CA ALA A 125 -7.46 7.10 -23.52
C ALA A 125 -7.11 8.51 -24.06
N GLY A 126 -6.44 8.58 -25.21
CA GLY A 126 -6.07 9.85 -25.85
C GLY A 126 -4.94 10.63 -25.18
N GLY A 127 -4.25 10.06 -24.18
CA GLY A 127 -3.13 10.69 -23.48
C GLY A 127 -1.83 9.86 -23.55
N PRO A 128 -0.68 10.46 -23.19
CA PRO A 128 0.58 9.72 -23.12
C PRO A 128 0.53 8.70 -21.98
N GLY A 129 1.04 7.50 -22.24
CA GLY A 129 1.25 6.51 -21.20
C GLY A 129 2.40 6.91 -20.28
N THR A 130 2.23 6.74 -18.97
CA THR A 130 3.31 6.92 -17.98
C THR A 130 3.48 5.65 -17.15
N ASN A 131 4.64 5.47 -16.53
CA ASN A 131 4.89 4.36 -15.61
C ASN A 131 5.31 4.92 -14.24
N PRO A 132 4.35 5.36 -13.39
CA PRO A 132 4.67 5.88 -12.08
C PRO A 132 5.41 4.84 -11.22
N PHE A 133 6.52 5.27 -10.62
CA PHE A 133 7.22 4.54 -9.57
C PHE A 133 7.22 5.38 -8.29
N THR A 134 6.79 4.78 -7.19
CA THR A 134 6.59 5.49 -5.91
C THR A 134 7.37 4.80 -4.80
N PHE A 135 7.97 5.61 -3.93
CA PHE A 135 8.42 5.16 -2.61
C PHE A 135 7.39 5.62 -1.56
N ALA A 136 6.81 4.67 -0.85
CA ALA A 136 5.80 4.92 0.16
C ALA A 136 6.09 4.15 1.45
N THR A 137 5.54 4.64 2.57
CA THR A 137 5.53 3.89 3.82
C THR A 137 4.13 3.80 4.39
N HIS A 138 3.76 2.59 4.76
CA HIS A 138 2.50 2.25 5.39
C HIS A 138 2.71 1.96 6.88
N PHE A 139 1.96 2.66 7.71
CA PHE A 139 1.90 2.48 9.15
C PHE A 139 0.54 1.91 9.52
N GLY A 140 0.51 0.84 10.30
CA GLY A 140 -0.76 0.20 10.60
C GLY A 140 -0.80 -0.60 11.89
N LEU A 141 -2.02 -0.98 12.22
CA LEU A 141 -2.39 -1.83 13.34
C LEU A 141 -2.96 -3.14 12.80
N GLY A 142 -2.37 -4.26 13.20
CA GLY A 142 -2.82 -5.59 12.83
C GLY A 142 -3.70 -6.23 13.90
N PHE A 143 -4.72 -6.99 13.47
CA PHE A 143 -5.64 -7.75 14.31
C PHE A 143 -5.80 -9.20 13.84
#